data_AF-A0A2W3YPR4-F1
#
_entry.id   AF-A0A2W3YPR4-F1
#
_cell.length_a   1.000
_cell.length_b   1.000
_cell.length_c   1.000
_cell.angle_alpha   90.00
_cell.angle_beta   90.00
_cell.angle_gamma   90.00
#
_symmetry.space_group_name_H-M   'P 1'
#
loop_
_entity.id
_entity.type
_entity.pdbx_description
1 polymer ?
#
loop_
_entity_poly.entity_id
_entity_poly.type
_entity_poly.pdbx_seq_one_letter_code
_entity_poly.pdbx_strand_id
1 'polypeptide(L)'
;MKKIVLSLLVMGVSMSLVGCGSNKSSEEKSTDSSIEQTTEDTSAKEAEKMNQLAEKLEEQGVDIKSYGNYLSLIREKGIDYDYFEMTFTFASSRREILDVRLTLKGNIDGKEKDGLIYEVSKGRMVESSGDNTDIDALAEVLKSIDCSDKDLVEFAQWYHYDNK
;
A
#
# COMPACT_ATOMS: atom_id res chain seq x y z
N MET A 1 -20.90 1.54 23.83
CA MET A 1 -19.68 2.32 24.13
C MET A 1 -18.60 1.37 24.62
N LYS A 2 -17.62 1.03 23.75
CA LYS A 2 -16.40 0.33 24.14
C LYS A 2 -15.24 1.23 23.76
N LYS A 3 -14.46 1.66 24.75
CA LYS A 3 -13.27 2.49 24.58
C LYS A 3 -12.10 1.52 24.31
N ILE A 4 -11.44 1.68 23.16
CA ILE A 4 -10.17 1.00 22.90
C ILE A 4 -9.08 2.05 23.14
N VAL A 5 -8.21 1.75 24.10
CA VAL A 5 -7.13 2.61 24.56
C VAL A 5 -5.98 2.47 23.56
N LEU A 6 -5.64 3.58 22.91
CA LEU A 6 -4.47 3.71 22.04
C LEU A 6 -3.24 3.91 22.92
N SER A 7 -2.44 2.86 23.11
CA SER A 7 -1.14 2.95 23.78
C SER A 7 -0.04 3.18 22.75
N LEU A 8 0.25 4.44 22.45
CA LEU A 8 1.52 4.83 21.82
C LEU A 8 2.64 4.63 22.85
N LEU A 9 3.50 3.65 22.59
CA LEU A 9 4.75 3.47 23.31
C LEU A 9 5.91 3.85 22.38
N VAL A 10 6.21 5.14 22.27
CA VAL A 10 7.43 5.62 21.61
C VAL A 10 8.52 5.71 22.68
N MET A 11 9.32 4.65 22.81
CA MET A 11 10.60 4.70 23.51
C MET A 11 11.71 4.77 22.48
N GLY A 12 12.47 5.88 22.47
CA GLY A 12 13.63 6.00 21.58
C GLY A 12 14.35 7.33 21.69
N VAL A 13 14.82 7.70 22.89
CA VAL A 13 15.84 8.74 23.04
C VAL A 13 17.15 8.08 23.43
N SER A 14 18.14 8.12 22.54
CA SER A 14 19.50 8.59 22.83
C SER A 14 20.39 8.52 21.58
N MET A 15 20.61 9.68 20.95
CA MET A 15 21.81 9.89 20.14
C MET A 15 22.97 10.14 21.09
N SER A 16 23.92 9.20 21.15
CA SER A 16 25.24 9.44 21.69
C SER A 16 26.21 9.70 20.53
N LEU A 17 26.49 10.99 20.32
CA LEU A 17 27.69 11.45 19.63
C LEU A 17 28.92 11.09 20.48
N VAL A 18 29.79 10.23 19.96
CA VAL A 18 31.20 10.19 20.37
C VAL A 18 32.06 10.23 19.10
N GLY A 19 32.37 11.45 18.67
CA GLY A 19 33.48 11.71 17.76
C GLY A 19 34.76 11.97 18.56
N CYS A 20 35.80 11.17 18.30
CA CYS A 20 37.20 11.42 18.69
C CYS A 20 38.05 10.57 17.71
N GLY A 21 38.70 11.12 16.68
CA GLY A 21 40.10 11.61 16.68
C GLY A 21 41.11 10.57 17.22
N SER A 22 42.21 10.14 16.58
CA SER A 22 42.91 10.43 15.32
C SER A 22 43.98 9.35 15.05
N ASN A 23 44.33 9.14 13.77
CA ASN A 23 45.63 8.75 13.15
C ASN A 23 46.42 7.43 13.41
N LYS A 24 46.94 6.93 12.24
CA LYS A 24 47.97 5.90 11.90
C LYS A 24 47.44 4.47 11.70
N SER A 25 47.82 3.67 10.69
CA SER A 25 48.86 3.72 9.63
C SER A 25 48.58 2.68 8.52
N SER A 26 48.95 3.02 7.27
CA SER A 26 49.48 2.19 6.14
C SER A 26 49.00 0.76 5.84
N GLU A 27 48.70 0.55 4.54
CA GLU A 27 48.70 -0.70 3.73
C GLU A 27 47.69 -1.78 4.17
N GLU A 28 46.85 -2.40 3.33
CA GLU A 28 47.01 -2.85 1.96
C GLU A 28 45.60 -3.24 1.43
N LYS A 29 45.35 -3.02 0.14
CA LYS A 29 44.52 -3.82 -0.78
C LYS A 29 43.34 -4.61 -0.18
N SER A 30 42.10 -4.17 -0.45
CA SER A 30 40.96 -5.09 -0.70
C SER A 30 39.75 -4.38 -1.30
N THR A 31 39.30 -4.95 -2.42
CA THR A 31 37.91 -5.06 -2.89
C THR A 31 37.05 -3.80 -2.89
N ASP A 32 36.85 -3.26 -4.09
CA ASP A 32 35.70 -2.43 -4.46
C ASP A 32 34.41 -3.26 -4.29
N SER A 33 33.89 -3.29 -3.06
CA SER A 33 32.59 -3.84 -2.68
C SER A 33 31.56 -2.73 -2.75
N SER A 34 31.25 -2.26 -3.97
CA SER A 34 30.26 -1.19 -4.20
C SER A 34 28.91 -1.73 -4.67
N ILE A 35 28.69 -3.05 -4.66
CA ILE A 35 27.46 -3.66 -5.20
C ILE A 35 26.43 -3.94 -4.10
N GLU A 36 26.83 -4.34 -2.88
CA GLU A 36 25.88 -4.74 -1.82
C GLU A 36 25.11 -3.57 -1.17
N GLN A 37 25.69 -2.37 -1.10
CA GLN A 37 25.03 -1.21 -0.45
C GLN A 37 23.86 -0.61 -1.27
N THR A 38 23.83 -0.80 -2.59
CA THR A 38 22.84 -0.09 -3.44
C THR A 38 21.46 -0.73 -3.41
N THR A 39 21.40 -2.05 -3.26
CA THR A 39 20.15 -2.82 -3.19
C THR A 39 19.44 -2.68 -1.85
N GLU A 40 20.19 -2.64 -0.75
CA GLU A 40 19.65 -2.52 0.61
C GLU A 40 19.03 -1.12 0.83
N ASP A 41 19.72 -0.07 0.36
CA ASP A 41 19.22 1.31 0.39
C ASP A 41 17.93 1.50 -0.43
N THR A 42 17.75 0.73 -1.49
CA THR A 42 16.56 0.83 -2.35
C THR A 42 15.35 0.14 -1.72
N SER A 43 15.54 -1.06 -1.16
CA SER A 43 14.48 -1.81 -0.48
C SER A 43 13.98 -1.08 0.78
N ALA A 44 14.90 -0.49 1.55
CA ALA A 44 14.53 0.29 2.74
C ALA A 44 13.66 1.51 2.39
N LYS A 45 14.02 2.23 1.32
CA LYS A 45 13.24 3.39 0.83
C LYS A 45 11.87 3.00 0.30
N GLU A 46 11.77 1.87 -0.38
CA GLU A 46 10.50 1.34 -0.87
C GLU A 46 9.59 0.95 0.30
N ALA A 47 10.11 0.23 1.29
CA ALA A 47 9.37 -0.10 2.50
C ALA A 47 8.90 1.16 3.25
N GLU A 48 9.75 2.19 3.37
CA GLU A 48 9.37 3.47 3.97
C GLU A 48 8.21 4.14 3.21
N LYS A 49 8.29 4.21 1.87
CA LYS A 49 7.21 4.73 1.01
C LYS A 49 5.90 3.98 1.26
N MET A 50 5.93 2.65 1.29
CA MET A 50 4.72 1.83 1.43
C MET A 50 4.12 1.90 2.83
N ASN A 51 4.94 2.00 3.87
CA ASN A 51 4.46 2.24 5.23
C ASN A 51 3.78 3.62 5.34
N GLN A 52 4.38 4.67 4.79
CA GLN A 52 3.76 6.00 4.76
C GLN A 52 2.41 6.00 4.01
N LEU A 53 2.30 5.20 2.94
CA LEU A 53 1.05 5.04 2.21
C LEU A 53 0.00 4.28 3.04
N ALA A 54 0.39 3.23 3.77
CA ALA A 54 -0.51 2.54 4.70
C ALA A 54 -1.05 3.49 5.77
N GLU A 55 -0.18 4.26 6.42
CA GLU A 55 -0.55 5.26 7.43
C GLU A 55 -1.52 6.30 6.85
N LYS A 56 -1.24 6.83 5.66
CA LYS A 56 -2.13 7.77 4.96
C LYS A 56 -3.52 7.17 4.72
N LEU A 57 -3.59 5.92 4.26
CA LEU A 57 -4.87 5.24 4.01
C LEU A 57 -5.67 5.08 5.31
N GLU A 58 -5.02 4.68 6.40
CA GLU A 58 -5.63 4.55 7.72
C GLU A 58 -6.13 5.90 8.27
N GLU A 59 -5.34 6.98 8.14
CA GLU A 59 -5.73 8.34 8.55
C GLU A 59 -6.97 8.83 7.81
N GLN A 60 -7.17 8.36 6.57
CA GLN A 60 -8.36 8.65 5.79
C GLN A 60 -9.50 7.61 6.01
N GLY A 61 -9.38 6.74 7.01
CA GLY A 61 -10.42 5.77 7.39
C GLY A 61 -10.55 4.59 6.43
N VAL A 62 -9.47 4.21 5.73
CA VAL A 62 -9.42 2.99 4.92
C VAL A 62 -8.81 1.87 5.76
N ASP A 63 -9.58 0.82 6.03
CA ASP A 63 -9.12 -0.42 6.64
C ASP A 63 -8.45 -1.30 5.58
N ILE A 64 -7.32 -1.91 5.95
CA ILE A 64 -6.56 -2.84 5.09
C ILE A 64 -6.73 -4.26 5.63
N LYS A 65 -7.30 -5.17 4.83
CA LYS A 65 -7.53 -6.57 5.22
C LYS A 65 -6.89 -7.53 4.23
N SER A 66 -5.96 -8.37 4.69
CA SER A 66 -5.39 -9.45 3.87
C SER A 66 -5.90 -10.81 4.32
N TYR A 67 -6.38 -11.61 3.38
CA TYR A 67 -6.80 -13.00 3.63
C TYR A 67 -6.50 -13.89 2.43
N GLY A 68 -5.70 -14.94 2.64
CA GLY A 68 -5.31 -15.84 1.56
C GLY A 68 -4.66 -15.09 0.39
N ASN A 69 -5.29 -15.18 -0.78
CA ASN A 69 -4.89 -14.53 -2.03
C ASN A 69 -5.56 -13.17 -2.27
N TYR A 70 -6.11 -12.55 -1.23
CA TYR A 70 -6.84 -11.29 -1.35
C TYR A 70 -6.26 -10.22 -0.45
N LEU A 71 -6.31 -8.98 -0.93
CA LEU A 71 -6.14 -7.77 -0.14
C LEU A 71 -7.33 -6.85 -0.41
N SER A 72 -8.08 -6.47 0.61
CA SER A 72 -9.17 -5.50 0.51
C SER A 72 -8.79 -4.19 1.19
N LEU A 73 -9.04 -3.08 0.50
CA LEU A 73 -9.06 -1.72 1.03
C LEU A 73 -10.51 -1.31 1.21
N ILE A 74 -10.93 -1.04 2.46
CA ILE A 74 -12.35 -0.83 2.80
C ILE A 74 -12.51 0.51 3.50
N ARG A 75 -13.39 1.37 3.00
CA ARG A 75 -13.84 2.56 3.72
C ARG A 75 -15.32 2.44 3.99
N GLU A 76 -15.73 2.36 5.25
CA GLU A 76 -17.15 2.17 5.61
C GLU A 76 -17.97 3.46 5.62
N LYS A 77 -17.38 4.61 5.99
CA LYS A 77 -18.06 5.91 6.05
C LYS A 77 -17.11 7.08 5.74
N GLY A 78 -17.51 7.95 4.80
CA GLY A 78 -16.89 9.26 4.54
C GLY A 78 -17.87 10.42 4.85
N ILE A 79 -17.36 11.66 4.87
CA ILE A 79 -18.15 12.87 5.20
C ILE A 79 -19.11 13.26 4.05
N ASP A 80 -18.73 13.00 2.79
CA ASP A 80 -19.50 13.45 1.63
C ASP A 80 -20.11 12.31 0.77
N TYR A 81 -19.46 11.15 0.54
CA TYR A 81 -20.04 10.02 -0.20
C TYR A 81 -19.47 8.64 0.20
N ASP A 82 -20.16 7.61 -0.33
CA ASP A 82 -20.34 6.19 -0.01
C ASP A 82 -19.14 5.29 0.33
N TYR A 83 -19.47 4.25 1.11
CA TYR A 83 -18.69 3.03 1.27
C TYR A 83 -18.04 2.56 -0.04
N PHE A 84 -16.77 2.18 0.04
CA PHE A 84 -16.12 1.39 -1.00
C PHE A 84 -15.37 0.21 -0.41
N GLU A 85 -15.29 -0.87 -1.18
CA GLU A 85 -14.33 -1.95 -0.99
C GLU A 85 -13.61 -2.20 -2.31
N MET A 86 -12.28 -2.08 -2.28
CA MET A 86 -11.39 -2.39 -3.41
C MET A 86 -10.60 -3.66 -3.06
N THR A 87 -10.91 -4.76 -3.74
CA THR A 87 -10.26 -6.06 -3.52
C THR A 87 -9.31 -6.38 -4.65
N PHE A 88 -8.05 -6.62 -4.30
CA PHE A 88 -6.99 -7.11 -5.19
C PHE A 88 -6.92 -8.63 -5.09
N THR A 89 -7.06 -9.32 -6.23
CA THR A 89 -6.95 -10.78 -6.33
C THR A 89 -5.55 -11.16 -6.81
N PHE A 90 -4.85 -12.01 -6.06
CA PHE A 90 -3.47 -12.41 -6.36
C PHE A 90 -3.37 -13.83 -6.92
N ALA A 91 -2.52 -14.00 -7.93
CA ALA A 91 -2.07 -15.31 -8.36
C ALA A 91 -0.88 -15.77 -7.50
N SER A 92 -1.11 -16.72 -6.59
CA SER A 92 -0.07 -17.20 -5.65
C SER A 92 1.21 -17.68 -6.36
N SER A 93 1.09 -18.26 -7.55
CA SER A 93 2.21 -18.85 -8.29
C SER A 93 3.02 -17.85 -9.12
N ARG A 94 2.49 -16.65 -9.37
CA ARG A 94 3.10 -15.68 -10.31
C ARG A 94 3.51 -14.36 -9.68
N ARG A 95 3.21 -14.17 -8.40
CA ARG A 95 3.45 -12.91 -7.69
C ARG A 95 2.84 -11.69 -8.40
N GLU A 96 1.65 -11.85 -8.97
CA GLU A 96 0.96 -10.81 -9.74
C GLU A 96 -0.50 -10.66 -9.29
N ILE A 97 -1.05 -9.46 -9.51
CA ILE A 97 -2.48 -9.18 -9.34
C ILE A 97 -3.18 -9.59 -10.62
N LEU A 98 -4.22 -10.40 -10.50
CA LEU A 98 -5.05 -10.87 -11.61
C LEU A 98 -6.09 -9.81 -12.00
N ASP A 99 -6.82 -9.32 -11.00
CA ASP A 99 -7.91 -8.38 -11.15
C ASP A 99 -8.07 -7.53 -9.89
N VAL A 100 -8.74 -6.40 -10.07
CA VAL A 100 -9.18 -5.52 -8.99
C VAL A 100 -10.70 -5.38 -9.07
N ARG A 101 -11.39 -5.77 -8.01
CA ARG A 101 -12.84 -5.56 -7.88
C ARG A 101 -13.11 -4.34 -7.01
N LEU A 102 -13.85 -3.37 -7.53
CA LEU A 102 -14.37 -2.23 -6.79
C LEU A 102 -15.87 -2.42 -6.53
N THR A 103 -16.24 -2.46 -5.26
CA THR A 103 -17.63 -2.49 -4.82
C THR A 103 -17.99 -1.15 -4.20
N LEU A 104 -19.06 -0.54 -4.67
CA LEU A 104 -19.59 0.73 -4.18
C LEU A 104 -20.98 0.49 -3.58
N LYS A 105 -21.31 1.13 -2.45
CA LYS A 105 -22.72 1.25 -2.03
C LYS A 105 -23.34 2.47 -2.67
N GLY A 106 -24.65 2.42 -2.94
CA GLY A 106 -25.41 3.58 -3.37
C GLY A 106 -25.98 4.37 -2.19
N ASN A 107 -25.72 5.68 -2.14
CA ASN A 107 -26.00 6.60 -1.03
C ASN A 107 -27.47 6.78 -0.60
N ILE A 108 -28.46 6.10 -1.20
CA ILE A 108 -29.88 6.40 -0.93
C ILE A 108 -30.67 5.18 -0.43
N ASP A 109 -30.36 3.97 -0.92
CA ASP A 109 -31.12 2.76 -0.56
C ASP A 109 -30.29 1.68 0.16
N GLY A 110 -28.98 1.90 0.35
CA GLY A 110 -28.08 0.96 1.00
C GLY A 110 -27.85 -0.36 0.24
N LYS A 111 -28.34 -0.46 -1.00
CA LYS A 111 -28.10 -1.61 -1.88
C LYS A 111 -26.71 -1.50 -2.48
N GLU A 112 -25.96 -2.58 -2.40
CA GLU A 112 -24.68 -2.73 -3.08
C GLU A 112 -24.91 -2.64 -4.59
N LYS A 113 -24.09 -1.85 -5.28
CA LYS A 113 -24.04 -1.85 -6.74
C LYS A 113 -23.31 -3.10 -7.22
N ASP A 114 -23.56 -3.49 -8.46
CA ASP A 114 -22.74 -4.52 -9.10
C ASP A 114 -21.26 -4.12 -9.06
N GLY A 115 -20.40 -5.09 -8.75
CA GLY A 115 -18.95 -4.86 -8.70
C GLY A 115 -18.40 -4.41 -10.05
N LEU A 116 -17.47 -3.48 -10.01
CA LEU A 116 -16.69 -3.02 -11.16
C LEU A 116 -15.37 -3.80 -11.17
N ILE A 117 -14.99 -4.41 -12.29
CA ILE A 117 -13.82 -5.29 -12.39
C ILE A 117 -12.81 -4.67 -13.35
N TYR A 118 -11.59 -4.45 -12.85
CA TYR A 118 -10.48 -3.90 -13.61
C TYR A 118 -9.40 -4.96 -13.78
N GLU A 119 -8.80 -4.98 -14.97
CA GLU A 119 -7.56 -5.72 -15.19
C GLU A 119 -6.37 -4.90 -14.67
N VAL A 120 -5.25 -5.58 -14.37
CA VAL A 120 -3.99 -4.90 -14.08
C VAL A 120 -3.04 -5.05 -15.27
N SER A 121 -2.68 -3.93 -15.89
CA SER A 121 -1.74 -3.89 -17.00
C SER A 121 -0.65 -2.87 -16.74
N LYS A 122 0.61 -3.32 -16.81
CA LYS A 122 1.80 -2.46 -16.57
C LYS A 122 1.74 -1.69 -15.24
N GLY A 123 1.23 -2.34 -14.19
CA GLY A 123 1.09 -1.75 -12.85
C GLY A 123 -0.03 -0.72 -12.72
N ARG A 124 -0.98 -0.69 -13.66
CA ARG A 124 -2.12 0.24 -13.68
C ARG A 124 -3.43 -0.53 -13.74
N MET A 125 -4.46 0.01 -13.12
CA MET A 125 -5.81 -0.51 -13.29
C MET A 125 -6.35 -0.03 -14.63
N VAL A 126 -6.86 -0.95 -15.45
CA VAL A 126 -7.42 -0.65 -16.77
C VAL A 126 -8.79 -1.30 -16.91
N GLU A 127 -9.63 -0.75 -17.78
CA GLU A 127 -10.95 -1.33 -18.05
C GLU A 127 -10.82 -2.75 -18.60
N SER A 128 -11.52 -3.71 -17.98
CA SER A 128 -11.75 -5.04 -18.53
C SER A 128 -12.66 -4.96 -19.75
N SER A 129 -12.30 -5.70 -20.81
CA SER A 129 -13.10 -5.78 -22.03
C SER A 129 -14.31 -6.72 -21.93
N GLY A 130 -14.36 -7.57 -20.90
CA GLY A 130 -15.39 -8.59 -20.71
C GLY A 130 -16.28 -8.38 -19.49
N ASP A 131 -15.97 -7.41 -18.63
CA ASP A 131 -16.64 -7.18 -17.37
C ASP A 131 -17.25 -5.78 -17.27
N ASN A 132 -18.08 -5.60 -16.25
CA ASN A 132 -18.62 -4.30 -15.88
C ASN A 132 -17.49 -3.40 -15.34
N THR A 133 -17.32 -2.23 -15.94
CA THR A 133 -16.27 -1.25 -15.61
C THR A 133 -16.87 0.15 -15.57
N ASP A 134 -16.27 1.04 -14.76
CA ASP A 134 -16.63 2.45 -14.72
C ASP A 134 -15.41 3.26 -14.27
N ILE A 135 -14.64 3.75 -15.25
CA ILE A 135 -13.39 4.48 -14.98
C ILE A 135 -13.62 5.78 -14.21
N ASP A 136 -14.78 6.42 -14.36
CA ASP A 136 -15.12 7.64 -13.64
C ASP A 136 -15.37 7.33 -12.17
N ALA A 137 -16.07 6.23 -11.87
CA ALA A 137 -16.26 5.75 -10.50
C ALA A 137 -14.93 5.36 -9.83
N LEU A 138 -14.01 4.72 -10.56
CA LEU A 138 -12.66 4.46 -10.06
C LEU A 138 -11.92 5.77 -9.76
N ALA A 139 -11.98 6.74 -10.67
CA ALA A 139 -11.33 8.03 -10.49
C ALA A 139 -11.86 8.80 -9.27
N GLU A 140 -13.17 8.72 -9.01
CA GLU A 140 -13.78 9.31 -7.80
C GLU A 140 -13.23 8.68 -6.51
N VAL A 141 -13.12 7.35 -6.46
CA VAL A 141 -12.54 6.64 -5.30
C VAL A 141 -11.08 7.02 -5.10
N LEU A 142 -10.26 6.98 -6.15
CA LEU A 142 -8.85 7.35 -6.12
C LEU A 142 -8.64 8.79 -5.64
N LYS A 143 -9.46 9.71 -6.13
CA LYS A 143 -9.48 11.11 -5.69
C LYS A 143 -9.89 11.24 -4.22
N SER A 144 -10.86 10.46 -3.76
CA SER A 144 -11.33 10.49 -2.37
C SER A 144 -10.30 10.01 -1.36
N ILE A 145 -9.28 9.28 -1.81
CA ILE A 145 -8.18 8.80 -0.98
C ILE A 145 -6.84 9.46 -1.34
N ASP A 146 -6.85 10.39 -2.31
CA ASP A 146 -5.65 11.08 -2.80
C ASP A 146 -4.51 10.12 -3.18
N CYS A 147 -4.85 9.02 -3.87
CA CYS A 147 -3.87 8.03 -4.36
C CYS A 147 -4.04 7.79 -5.86
N SER A 148 -2.92 7.49 -6.52
CA SER A 148 -2.98 6.99 -7.89
C SER A 148 -3.30 5.49 -7.90
N ASP A 149 -3.90 5.01 -8.99
CA ASP A 149 -4.11 3.57 -9.21
C ASP A 149 -2.78 2.80 -9.20
N LYS A 150 -1.71 3.41 -9.74
CA LYS A 150 -0.36 2.85 -9.74
C LYS A 150 0.17 2.62 -8.33
N ASP A 151 0.06 3.63 -7.47
CA ASP A 151 0.55 3.53 -6.09
C ASP A 151 -0.23 2.46 -5.31
N LEU A 152 -1.54 2.33 -5.54
CA LEU A 152 -2.33 1.26 -4.92
C LEU A 152 -1.94 -0.13 -5.43
N VAL A 153 -1.65 -0.29 -6.73
CA VAL A 153 -1.19 -1.57 -7.29
C VAL A 153 0.19 -1.94 -6.74
N GLU A 154 1.13 -1.00 -6.69
CA GLU A 154 2.46 -1.18 -6.08
C GLU A 154 2.31 -1.55 -4.60
N PHE A 155 1.50 -0.79 -3.86
CA PHE A 155 1.22 -1.05 -2.46
C PHE A 155 0.63 -2.43 -2.23
N ALA A 156 -0.37 -2.82 -3.01
CA ALA A 156 -1.02 -4.10 -2.85
C ALA A 156 -0.06 -5.26 -3.08
N GLN A 157 0.83 -5.17 -4.08
CA GLN A 157 1.88 -6.15 -4.33
C GLN A 157 2.86 -6.25 -3.16
N TRP A 158 3.38 -5.11 -2.70
CA TRP A 158 4.30 -5.05 -1.57
C TRP A 158 3.65 -5.59 -0.28
N TYR A 159 2.43 -5.15 0.04
CA TYR A 159 1.73 -5.55 1.26
C TYR A 159 1.42 -7.05 1.26
N HIS A 160 1.09 -7.62 0.10
CA HIS A 160 0.77 -9.04 0.00
C HIS A 160 1.99 -9.95 0.14
N TYR A 161 3.12 -9.58 -0.47
CA TYR A 161 4.29 -10.47 -0.57
C TYR A 161 5.44 -10.14 0.38
N ASP A 162 5.62 -8.87 0.73
CA ASP A 162 6.85 -8.39 1.38
C ASP A 162 6.58 -7.78 2.78
N ASN A 163 5.32 -7.47 3.11
CA ASN A 163 4.89 -7.05 4.47
C ASN A 163 4.43 -8.23 5.37
N LYS A 164 4.42 -9.47 4.85
CA LYS A 164 4.05 -10.68 5.61
C LYS A 164 5.25 -11.38 6.24
#